data_AF-A0A1W1DEW1-F1
#
_entry.id   AF-A0A1W1DEW1-F1
#
_cell.length_a   1.000
_cell.length_b   1.000
_cell.length_c   1.000
_cell.angle_alpha   90.00
_cell.angle_beta   90.00
_cell.angle_gamma   90.00
#
_symmetry.space_group_name_H-M   'P 1'
#
loop_
_entity.id
_entity.type
_entity.pdbx_description
1 polymer ?
#
loop_
_entity_poly.entity_id
_entity_poly.type
_entity_poly.pdbx_seq_one_letter_code
_entity_poly.pdbx_strand_id
1 'polypeptide(L)'
;MPLESLDEDLRKVGTMIPMENDKGERINFTVIKVNDDSIMVDGNNPLCGRKVIFVLKVITVRNPTDEEARLGGPVDDTPNFANAQPIQ
;
A
#
# COMPACT_ATOMS: atom_id res chain seq x y z
N MET A 1 -18.50 -7.91 -10.65
CA MET A 1 -19.48 -6.92 -10.15
C MET A 1 -20.39 -6.51 -11.29
N PRO A 2 -21.72 -6.43 -11.09
CA PRO A 2 -22.67 -6.01 -12.13
C PRO A 2 -22.43 -4.56 -12.59
N LEU A 3 -22.53 -4.29 -13.89
CA LEU A 3 -22.31 -2.94 -14.44
C LEU A 3 -23.34 -1.91 -13.97
N GLU A 4 -24.58 -2.33 -13.77
CA GLU A 4 -25.69 -1.47 -13.35
C GLU A 4 -25.47 -0.83 -11.97
N SER A 5 -24.66 -1.45 -11.12
CA SER A 5 -24.32 -0.95 -9.79
C SER A 5 -23.18 0.09 -9.78
N LEU A 6 -22.66 0.47 -10.95
CA LEU A 6 -21.47 1.32 -11.09
C LEU A 6 -21.76 2.54 -11.96
N ASP A 7 -21.22 3.69 -11.57
CA ASP A 7 -21.19 4.88 -12.43
C ASP A 7 -20.38 4.61 -13.71
N GLU A 8 -20.74 5.27 -14.82
CA GLU A 8 -20.10 5.02 -16.13
C GLU A 8 -18.58 5.25 -16.12
N ASP A 9 -18.11 6.20 -15.33
CA ASP A 9 -16.67 6.50 -15.20
C ASP A 9 -15.87 5.38 -14.53
N LEU A 10 -16.55 4.52 -13.75
CA LEU A 10 -15.94 3.38 -13.07
C LEU A 10 -15.88 2.11 -13.95
N ARG A 11 -16.52 2.12 -15.13
CA ARG A 11 -16.64 0.97 -16.04
C ARG A 11 -15.49 0.88 -17.05
N LYS A 12 -14.28 1.28 -16.66
CA LYS A 12 -13.08 1.31 -17.53
C LYS A 12 -11.96 0.48 -16.91
N VAL A 13 -11.25 -0.28 -17.74
CA VAL A 13 -10.06 -1.04 -17.29
C VAL A 13 -9.02 -0.07 -16.73
N GLY A 14 -8.44 -0.42 -15.59
CA GLY A 14 -7.49 0.41 -14.84
C GLY A 14 -8.13 1.36 -13.83
N THR A 15 -9.45 1.55 -13.85
CA THR A 15 -10.12 2.37 -12.83
C THR A 15 -10.05 1.70 -11.46
N MET A 16 -9.83 2.50 -10.42
CA MET A 16 -9.82 2.06 -9.02
C MET A 16 -11.20 2.30 -8.40
N ILE A 17 -11.76 1.27 -7.78
CA ILE A 17 -13.05 1.29 -7.11
C ILE A 17 -12.80 1.13 -5.60
N PRO A 18 -13.03 2.17 -4.79
CA PRO A 18 -12.99 2.04 -3.35
C PRO A 18 -14.26 1.33 -2.87
N MET A 19 -14.09 0.26 -2.09
CA MET A 19 -15.18 -0.47 -1.44
C MET A 19 -14.92 -0.57 0.06
N GLU A 20 -15.97 -0.80 0.83
CA GLU A 20 -15.87 -1.04 2.28
C GLU A 20 -16.11 -2.53 2.56
N ASN A 21 -15.27 -3.15 3.39
CA ASN A 21 -15.51 -4.54 3.83
C ASN A 21 -16.41 -4.58 5.08
N ASP A 22 -16.76 -5.78 5.54
CA ASP A 22 -17.62 -5.98 6.72
C ASP A 22 -17.09 -5.36 8.03
N LYS A 23 -15.83 -4.94 8.06
CA LYS A 23 -15.18 -4.28 9.21
C LYS A 23 -15.13 -2.75 9.09
N GLY A 24 -15.67 -2.18 8.01
CA GLY A 24 -15.59 -0.74 7.74
C GLY A 24 -14.29 -0.28 7.09
N GLU A 25 -13.43 -1.22 6.67
CA GLU A 25 -12.13 -0.88 6.07
C GLU A 25 -12.29 -0.62 4.57
N ARG A 26 -11.69 0.47 4.08
CA ARG A 26 -11.65 0.78 2.65
C ARG A 26 -10.64 -0.12 1.93
N ILE A 27 -11.11 -0.91 0.99
CA ILE A 27 -10.31 -1.74 0.09
C ILE A 27 -10.43 -1.17 -1.32
N ASN A 28 -9.29 -0.99 -1.99
CA ASN A 28 -9.24 -0.55 -3.36
C ASN A 28 -9.18 -1.74 -4.30
N PHE A 29 -10.09 -1.77 -5.28
CA PHE A 29 -10.13 -2.78 -6.32
C PHE A 29 -9.80 -2.15 -7.67
N THR A 30 -9.00 -2.80 -8.51
CA THR A 30 -8.69 -2.32 -9.87
C THR A 30 -9.47 -3.10 -10.91
N VAL A 31 -10.17 -2.42 -11.82
CA VAL A 31 -10.87 -3.09 -12.93
C VAL A 31 -9.84 -3.68 -13.89
N ILE A 32 -9.88 -5.01 -14.06
CA ILE A 32 -8.97 -5.72 -14.98
C ILE A 32 -9.67 -6.18 -16.26
N LYS A 33 -11.01 -6.27 -16.26
CA LYS A 33 -11.82 -6.62 -17.44
C LYS A 33 -13.23 -6.07 -17.33
N VAL A 34 -13.78 -5.64 -18.47
CA VAL A 34 -15.18 -5.27 -18.64
C VAL A 34 -15.81 -6.26 -19.63
N ASN A 35 -16.92 -6.89 -19.24
CA ASN A 35 -17.77 -7.74 -20.08
C ASN A 35 -19.12 -7.04 -20.32
N ASP A 36 -20.06 -7.69 -21.00
CA ASP A 36 -21.35 -7.11 -21.38
C ASP A 36 -22.25 -6.75 -20.19
N ASP A 37 -22.20 -7.52 -19.10
CA ASP A 37 -23.07 -7.37 -17.92
C ASP A 37 -22.30 -7.09 -16.62
N SER A 38 -20.98 -7.24 -16.64
CA SER A 38 -20.17 -7.31 -15.44
C SER A 38 -18.73 -6.86 -15.65
N ILE A 39 -18.10 -6.43 -14.55
CA ILE A 39 -16.66 -6.20 -14.48
C ILE A 39 -15.97 -7.25 -13.60
N MET A 40 -14.72 -7.54 -13.95
CA MET A 40 -13.78 -8.28 -13.11
C MET A 40 -12.79 -7.30 -12.49
N VAL A 41 -12.57 -7.45 -11.18
CA VAL A 41 -11.68 -6.59 -10.41
C VAL A 41 -10.58 -7.39 -9.74
N ASP A 42 -9.45 -6.75 -9.51
CA ASP A 42 -8.32 -7.26 -8.74
C ASP A 42 -8.18 -6.47 -7.43
N GLY A 43 -8.24 -7.17 -6.30
CA GLY A 43 -8.07 -6.60 -4.95
C GLY A 43 -6.69 -6.86 -4.36
N ASN A 44 -5.76 -7.44 -5.12
CA ASN A 44 -4.40 -7.67 -4.66
C ASN A 44 -3.63 -6.35 -4.53
N ASN A 45 -2.64 -6.33 -3.63
CA ASN A 45 -1.65 -5.25 -3.63
C ASN A 45 -0.99 -5.17 -5.03
N PRO A 46 -0.75 -3.97 -5.60
CA PRO A 46 -0.15 -3.82 -6.95
C PRO A 46 1.17 -4.57 -7.17
N LEU A 47 1.88 -4.89 -6.08
CA LEU A 47 3.15 -5.62 -6.09
C LEU A 47 3.00 -7.14 -5.89
N CYS A 48 1.79 -7.66 -5.65
CA CYS A 48 1.55 -9.10 -5.51
C CYS A 48 2.03 -9.87 -6.75
N GLY A 49 2.67 -11.02 -6.52
CA GLY A 49 3.21 -11.88 -7.58
C GLY A 49 4.44 -11.31 -8.31
N ARG A 50 4.86 -10.07 -8.02
CA ARG A 50 6.06 -9.47 -8.61
C ARG A 50 7.27 -9.74 -7.72
N LYS A 51 8.42 -10.03 -8.32
CA LYS A 51 9.71 -10.00 -7.62
C LYS A 51 10.11 -8.52 -7.45
N VAL A 52 9.92 -7.99 -6.25
CA VAL A 52 10.39 -6.63 -5.92
C VAL A 52 11.86 -6.71 -5.49
N ILE A 53 12.73 -5.98 -6.19
CA ILE A 53 14.17 -5.94 -5.91
C ILE A 53 14.49 -4.58 -5.30
N PHE A 54 14.91 -4.58 -4.04
CA PHE A 54 15.38 -3.38 -3.35
C PHE A 54 16.90 -3.38 -3.33
N VAL A 55 17.51 -2.28 -3.79
CA VAL A 55 18.94 -2.01 -3.62
C VAL A 55 19.05 -0.92 -2.57
N LEU A 56 19.46 -1.30 -1.37
CA LEU A 56 19.51 -0.41 -0.22
C LEU A 56 20.96 -0.13 0.16
N LYS A 57 21.23 1.11 0.57
CA LYS A 57 22.45 1.48 1.28
C LYS A 57 22.05 1.83 2.70
N VAL A 58 22.56 1.09 3.68
CA VAL A 58 22.38 1.47 5.07
C VAL A 58 23.25 2.72 5.30
N ILE A 59 22.70 3.76 5.91
CA ILE A 59 23.39 5.04 6.10
C ILE A 59 23.95 5.16 7.52
N THR A 60 23.18 4.74 8.53
CA THR A 60 23.57 4.77 9.93
C THR A 60 22.89 3.69 10.76
N VAL A 61 23.43 3.41 11.95
CA VAL A 61 22.82 2.51 12.96
C VAL A 61 22.91 3.17 14.35
N ARG A 62 21.85 3.03 15.15
CA ARG A 62 21.80 3.44 16.57
C ARG A 62 20.80 2.59 17.35
N ASN A 63 20.86 2.65 18.68
CA ASN A 63 19.82 2.10 19.53
C ASN A 63 18.54 2.97 19.48
N PRO A 64 17.35 2.37 19.60
CA PRO A 64 16.11 3.12 19.76
C PRO A 64 16.09 3.83 21.12
N THR A 65 15.33 4.92 21.22
CA THR A 65 14.96 5.49 22.53
C THR A 65 13.89 4.63 23.21
N ASP A 66 13.67 4.81 24.51
CA ASP A 66 12.65 4.07 25.26
C ASP A 66 11.25 4.24 24.65
N GLU A 67 10.95 5.43 24.14
CA GLU A 67 9.66 5.73 23.50
C GLU A 67 9.52 5.06 22.12
N GLU A 68 10.58 5.08 21.30
CA GLU A 68 10.59 4.38 20.00
C GLU A 68 10.41 2.87 20.19
N ALA A 69 11.06 2.30 21.22
CA ALA A 69 10.91 0.88 21.55
C ALA A 69 9.49 0.54 21.99
N ARG A 70 8.83 1.42 22.75
CA ARG A 70 7.43 1.26 23.19
C ARG A 70 6.43 1.35 22.04
N LEU A 71 6.68 2.20 21.05
CA LEU A 71 5.79 2.44 19.90
C LEU A 71 6.05 1.48 18.72
N GLY A 72 7.19 0.79 18.70
CA GLY A 72 7.54 -0.16 17.64
C GLY A 72 8.10 0.50 16.38
N GLY A 73 8.57 1.75 16.47
CA GLY A 73 9.12 2.50 15.34
C GLY A 73 9.66 3.88 15.73
N PRO A 74 10.31 4.58 14.78
CA PRO A 74 10.73 5.96 14.97
C PRO A 74 9.53 6.87 15.30
N VAL A 75 9.74 7.85 16.18
CA VAL A 75 8.70 8.81 16.57
C VAL A 75 8.52 9.91 15.50
N ASP A 76 9.59 10.22 14.76
CA ASP A 76 9.60 11.24 13.72
C ASP A 76 9.74 10.61 12.32
N ASP A 77 9.02 11.17 11.34
CA ASP A 77 9.09 10.74 9.93
C ASP A 77 10.44 11.11 9.26
N THR A 78 11.15 12.08 9.83
CA THR A 78 12.49 12.48 9.38
C THR A 78 13.57 11.70 10.13
N PRO A 79 14.45 10.98 9.42
CA PRO A 79 15.58 10.32 10.05
C PRO A 79 16.47 11.33 10.77
N ASN A 80 16.59 11.19 12.10
CA ASN A 80 17.54 11.96 12.89
C ASN A 80 18.89 11.24 12.96
N PHE A 81 19.94 11.88 12.43
CA PHE A 81 21.30 11.34 12.36
C PHE A 81 22.19 11.74 13.53
N ALA A 82 21.72 12.56 14.48
CA ALA A 82 22.57 13.12 15.54
C ALA A 82 23.27 12.06 16.41
N ASN A 83 22.62 10.90 16.62
CA ASN A 83 23.14 9.80 17.44
C ASN A 83 23.55 8.58 16.60
N ALA A 84 23.67 8.74 15.29
CA ALA A 84 23.75 7.62 14.38
C ALA A 84 25.19 7.39 13.94
N GLN A 85 25.68 6.15 14.10
CA GLN A 85 27.06 5.81 13.76
C GLN A 85 27.19 5.53 12.26
N PRO A 86 28.21 6.07 11.57
CA PRO A 86 28.54 5.67 10.21
C PRO A 86 28.82 4.17 10.15
N ILE A 87 28.43 3.56 9.04
CA ILE A 87 28.67 2.15 8.79
C ILE A 87 30.01 2.04 8.10
N GLN A 88 30.91 1.28 8.73
CA GLN A 88 32.29 1.09 8.27
C GLN A 88 32.36 0.21 7.01
#